data_AF-A0A0D8Y8H2-F1
#
_entry.id   AF-A0A0D8Y8H2-F1
#
_cell.length_a   1.000
_cell.length_b   1.000
_cell.length_c   1.000
_cell.angle_alpha   90.00
_cell.angle_beta   90.00
_cell.angle_gamma   90.00
#
_symmetry.space_group_name_H-M   'P 1'
#
loop_
_entity.id
_entity.type
_entity.pdbx_description
1 polymer ?
#
loop_
_entity_poly.entity_id
_entity_poly.type
_entity_poly.pdbx_seq_one_letter_code
_entity_poly.pdbx_strand_id
1 'polypeptide(L)'
;MSKADQLVIERRLRPIYDAIDSGNVKKAVQEADKVLKKHPVTVCAKVLKALALIRSDKLADGFDIINTLDVPGAHFDDGTLQAFVHCFKEAGCPDRITTLYERAVAVSPSEQNLTHLFMAHVRNRSFKNQQLVAMRLFKEFSNTHYLFWGVMSIVMQAQVNPEMGEKMLYPLAARMLATHVEKHGYKGAAEVELHAMVYEGMGKYAEAEKLLGADDLRAFLPAPPSFLIERRLTLLMLSKKYQTVMSRAVEGLKLEYVELFVLYQLLLVITKKYS
;
A
#
# COMPACT_ATOMS: atom_id res chain seq x y z
N MET A 1 16.63 -30.68 -1.38
CA MET A 1 17.41 -30.59 -0.13
C MET A 1 16.55 -31.10 1.01
N SER A 2 17.13 -31.80 1.99
CA SER A 2 16.41 -32.19 3.19
C SER A 2 16.10 -30.98 4.07
N LYS A 3 15.06 -31.06 4.91
CA LYS A 3 14.72 -30.03 5.91
C LYS A 3 15.90 -29.78 6.88
N ALA A 4 16.69 -30.81 7.16
CA ALA A 4 17.92 -30.71 7.94
C ALA A 4 19.01 -29.88 7.22
N ASP A 5 19.15 -30.05 5.91
CA ASP A 5 20.13 -29.28 5.11
C ASP A 5 19.76 -27.79 5.06
N GLN A 6 18.47 -27.47 4.98
CA GLN A 6 17.98 -26.09 5.01
C GLN A 6 18.32 -25.41 6.35
N LEU A 7 18.06 -26.07 7.48
CA LEU A 7 18.40 -25.55 8.82
C LEU A 7 19.91 -25.37 9.01
N VAL A 8 20.73 -26.27 8.45
CA VAL A 8 22.19 -26.15 8.49
C VAL A 8 22.67 -24.95 7.68
N ILE A 9 22.08 -24.70 6.51
CA ILE A 9 22.41 -23.53 5.69
C ILE A 9 21.98 -22.24 6.40
N GLU A 10 20.78 -22.17 6.94
CA GLU A 10 20.28 -20.98 7.66
C GLU A 10 21.22 -20.58 8.81
N ARG A 11 21.65 -21.55 9.62
CA ARG A 11 22.64 -21.32 10.69
C ARG A 11 23.98 -20.80 10.17
N ARG A 12 24.37 -21.19 8.96
CA ARG A 12 25.61 -20.76 8.31
C ARG A 12 25.50 -19.40 7.62
N LEU A 13 24.29 -18.94 7.31
CA LEU A 13 24.06 -17.59 6.78
C LEU A 13 24.09 -16.53 7.88
N ARG A 14 23.74 -16.89 9.13
CA ARG A 14 23.69 -15.97 10.27
C ARG A 14 25.00 -15.17 10.50
N PRO A 15 26.20 -15.78 10.47
CA PRO A 15 27.46 -15.02 10.57
C PRO A 15 27.66 -13.99 9.47
N ILE A 16 27.08 -14.20 8.27
CA ILE A 16 27.13 -13.25 7.16
C ILE A 16 26.24 -12.05 7.49
N TYR A 17 25.01 -12.28 7.95
CA TYR A 17 24.10 -11.21 8.40
C TYR A 17 24.72 -10.39 9.54
N ASP A 18 25.24 -11.04 10.58
CA ASP A 18 25.88 -10.36 11.72
C ASP A 18 27.07 -9.48 11.26
N ALA A 19 27.85 -9.95 10.28
CA ALA A 19 28.97 -9.19 9.72
C ALA A 19 28.51 -8.02 8.85
N ILE A 20 27.42 -8.17 8.11
CA ILE A 20 26.79 -7.11 7.31
C ILE A 20 26.20 -6.02 8.23
N ASP A 21 25.51 -6.41 9.30
CA ASP A 21 24.85 -5.49 10.24
C ASP A 21 25.87 -4.72 11.10
N SER A 22 27.03 -5.34 11.39
CA SER A 22 28.16 -4.67 12.04
C SER A 22 29.01 -3.81 11.09
N GLY A 23 28.65 -3.73 9.80
CA GLY A 23 29.38 -2.95 8.80
C GLY A 23 30.76 -3.53 8.42
N ASN A 24 31.09 -4.75 8.87
CA ASN A 24 32.39 -5.36 8.60
C ASN A 24 32.38 -6.13 7.26
N VAL A 25 32.55 -5.40 6.17
CA VAL A 25 32.47 -5.96 4.81
C VAL A 25 33.50 -7.07 4.56
N LYS A 26 34.75 -6.91 5.02
CA LYS A 26 35.78 -7.94 4.85
C LYS A 26 35.36 -9.25 5.50
N LYS A 27 34.81 -9.19 6.72
CA LYS A 27 34.30 -10.37 7.43
C LYS A 27 33.08 -10.96 6.74
N ALA A 28 32.14 -10.13 6.29
CA ALA A 28 30.95 -10.60 5.57
C ALA A 28 31.30 -11.39 4.31
N VAL A 29 32.22 -10.87 3.49
CA VAL A 29 32.72 -11.55 2.29
C VAL A 29 33.44 -12.85 2.65
N GLN A 30 34.29 -12.85 3.68
CA GLN A 30 34.98 -14.05 4.15
C GLN A 30 34.00 -15.13 4.62
N GLU A 31 32.98 -14.79 5.41
CA GLU A 31 31.97 -15.75 5.86
C GLU A 31 31.14 -16.28 4.69
N ALA A 32 30.79 -15.43 3.72
CA ALA A 32 30.11 -15.87 2.51
C ALA A 32 30.97 -16.85 1.69
N ASP A 33 32.26 -16.57 1.50
CA ASP A 33 33.19 -17.45 0.78
C ASP A 33 33.39 -18.80 1.50
N LYS A 34 33.40 -18.82 2.85
CA LYS A 34 33.42 -20.07 3.62
C LYS A 34 32.18 -20.92 3.36
N VAL A 35 31.00 -20.31 3.28
CA VAL A 35 29.75 -21.02 2.96
C VAL A 35 29.82 -21.54 1.53
N LEU A 36 30.21 -20.70 0.57
CA LEU A 36 30.26 -21.05 -0.85
C LEU A 36 31.31 -22.12 -1.17
N LYS A 37 32.42 -22.19 -0.41
CA LYS A 37 33.40 -23.29 -0.55
C LYS A 37 32.79 -24.66 -0.21
N LYS A 38 31.88 -24.72 0.76
CA LYS A 38 31.21 -25.96 1.19
C LYS A 38 29.91 -26.22 0.42
N HIS A 39 29.21 -25.17 0.02
CA HIS A 39 27.92 -25.20 -0.67
C HIS A 39 27.89 -24.18 -1.81
N PRO A 40 28.54 -24.48 -2.96
CA PRO A 40 28.70 -23.51 -4.05
C PRO A 40 27.40 -23.04 -4.71
N VAL A 41 26.33 -23.80 -4.54
CA VAL A 41 25.01 -23.55 -5.14
C VAL A 41 24.09 -22.70 -4.25
N THR A 42 24.52 -22.32 -3.03
CA THR A 42 23.71 -21.52 -2.12
C THR A 42 23.58 -20.09 -2.63
N VAL A 43 22.50 -19.81 -3.35
CA VAL A 43 22.22 -18.50 -3.96
C VAL A 43 22.17 -17.39 -2.91
N CYS A 44 21.47 -17.60 -1.78
CA CYS A 44 21.37 -16.62 -0.71
C CYS A 44 22.75 -16.11 -0.25
N ALA A 45 23.74 -16.99 -0.08
CA ALA A 45 25.09 -16.60 0.31
C ALA A 45 25.79 -15.74 -0.77
N LYS A 46 25.54 -16.00 -2.06
CA LYS A 46 26.05 -15.16 -3.16
C LYS A 46 25.42 -13.77 -3.14
N VAL A 47 24.11 -13.69 -2.91
CA VAL A 47 23.39 -12.42 -2.83
C VAL A 47 23.84 -11.61 -1.61
N LEU A 48 24.04 -12.24 -0.46
CA LEU A 48 24.57 -11.55 0.73
C LEU A 48 26.03 -11.09 0.54
N LYS A 49 26.86 -11.85 -0.18
CA LYS A 49 28.18 -11.38 -0.60
C LYS A 49 28.07 -10.13 -1.47
N ALA A 50 27.15 -10.12 -2.42
CA ALA A 50 26.89 -8.95 -3.27
C ALA A 50 26.40 -7.75 -2.45
N LEU A 51 25.50 -7.96 -1.47
CA LEU A 51 25.03 -6.91 -0.55
C LEU A 51 26.19 -6.26 0.20
N ALA A 52 27.11 -7.08 0.73
CA ALA A 52 28.29 -6.59 1.43
C ALA A 52 29.20 -5.74 0.51
N LEU A 53 29.38 -6.16 -0.75
CA LEU A 53 30.14 -5.41 -1.74
C LEU A 53 29.48 -4.06 -2.07
N ILE A 54 28.16 -4.08 -2.31
CA ILE A 54 27.35 -2.88 -2.60
C ILE A 54 27.45 -1.87 -1.46
N ARG A 55 27.31 -2.30 -0.20
CA ARG A 55 27.46 -1.44 0.99
C ARG A 55 28.89 -0.89 1.21
N SER A 56 29.89 -1.42 0.50
CA SER A 56 31.27 -0.91 0.49
C SER A 56 31.63 -0.10 -0.75
N ASP A 57 30.63 0.43 -1.47
CA ASP A 57 30.78 1.18 -2.72
C ASP A 57 31.40 0.39 -3.89
N LYS A 58 31.49 -0.95 -3.77
CA LYS A 58 31.92 -1.85 -4.85
C LYS A 58 30.71 -2.31 -5.67
N LEU A 59 30.00 -1.34 -6.24
CA LEU A 59 28.74 -1.58 -6.95
C LEU A 59 28.91 -2.53 -8.14
N ALA A 60 29.97 -2.36 -8.95
CA ALA A 60 30.23 -3.20 -10.12
C ALA A 60 30.35 -4.69 -9.75
N ASP A 61 31.25 -5.01 -8.81
CA ASP A 61 31.46 -6.38 -8.32
C ASP A 61 30.17 -6.99 -7.74
N GLY A 62 29.38 -6.18 -7.01
CA GLY A 62 28.09 -6.61 -6.48
C GLY A 62 27.07 -6.91 -7.57
N PHE A 63 26.95 -6.03 -8.57
CA PHE A 63 26.01 -6.19 -9.67
C PHE A 63 26.37 -7.33 -10.61
N ASP A 64 27.66 -7.61 -10.81
CA ASP A 64 28.09 -8.77 -11.59
C ASP A 64 27.50 -10.06 -11.00
N ILE A 65 27.57 -10.22 -9.68
CA ILE A 65 26.96 -11.36 -8.99
C ILE A 65 25.43 -11.32 -9.15
N ILE A 66 24.78 -10.21 -8.85
CA ILE A 66 23.31 -10.08 -8.87
C ILE A 66 22.73 -10.37 -10.25
N ASN A 67 23.35 -9.84 -11.32
CA ASN A 67 22.86 -9.99 -12.69
C ASN A 67 23.04 -11.42 -13.23
N THR A 68 24.00 -12.19 -12.74
CA THR A 68 24.11 -13.61 -13.09
C THR A 68 23.04 -14.49 -12.43
N LEU A 69 22.45 -14.02 -11.33
CA LEU A 69 21.49 -14.78 -10.53
C LEU A 69 20.05 -14.37 -10.85
N ASP A 70 19.75 -13.07 -10.90
CA ASP A 70 18.43 -12.51 -11.20
C ASP A 70 18.12 -12.61 -12.71
N VAL A 71 17.79 -13.84 -13.14
CA VAL A 71 17.45 -14.20 -14.52
C VAL A 71 16.02 -14.77 -14.63
N PRO A 72 15.37 -14.68 -15.80
CA PRO A 72 14.05 -15.28 -16.01
C PRO A 72 14.02 -16.78 -15.69
N GLY A 73 12.96 -17.23 -15.02
CA GLY A 73 12.78 -18.64 -14.64
C GLY A 73 13.51 -19.07 -13.37
N ALA A 74 14.34 -18.20 -12.77
CA ALA A 74 14.98 -18.51 -11.50
C ALA A 74 13.95 -18.59 -10.35
N HIS A 75 14.12 -19.59 -9.48
CA HIS A 75 13.30 -19.80 -8.31
C HIS A 75 14.10 -19.50 -7.05
N PHE A 76 13.58 -18.64 -6.19
CA PHE A 76 14.22 -18.21 -4.95
C PHE A 76 13.27 -18.36 -3.77
N ASP A 77 13.83 -18.70 -2.62
CA ASP A 77 13.12 -18.64 -1.34
C ASP A 77 13.01 -17.19 -0.85
N ASP A 78 12.12 -16.96 0.11
CA ASP A 78 11.82 -15.62 0.62
C ASP A 78 13.06 -14.90 1.18
N GLY A 79 13.93 -15.64 1.87
CA GLY A 79 15.18 -15.10 2.42
C GLY A 79 16.10 -14.57 1.32
N THR A 80 16.25 -15.32 0.21
CA THR A 80 17.04 -14.85 -0.93
C THR A 80 16.38 -13.65 -1.62
N LEU A 81 15.05 -13.65 -1.80
CA LEU A 81 14.32 -12.51 -2.37
C LEU A 81 14.51 -11.24 -1.53
N GLN A 82 14.43 -11.33 -0.20
CA GLN A 82 14.69 -10.19 0.68
C GLN A 82 16.14 -9.72 0.58
N ALA A 83 17.12 -10.62 0.47
CA ALA A 83 18.51 -10.23 0.25
C ALA A 83 18.69 -9.45 -1.08
N PHE A 84 18.02 -9.85 -2.16
CA PHE A 84 18.00 -9.08 -3.41
C PHE A 84 17.36 -7.70 -3.23
N VAL A 85 16.23 -7.63 -2.50
CA VAL A 85 15.56 -6.37 -2.18
C VAL A 85 16.50 -5.42 -1.44
N HIS A 86 17.30 -5.92 -0.50
CA HIS A 86 18.32 -5.12 0.18
C HIS A 86 19.38 -4.63 -0.79
N CYS A 87 19.92 -5.49 -1.67
CA CYS A 87 20.89 -5.08 -2.69
C CYS A 87 20.35 -3.92 -3.54
N PHE A 88 19.12 -4.02 -4.04
CA PHE A 88 18.53 -2.99 -4.91
C PHE A 88 18.21 -1.69 -4.18
N LYS A 89 17.83 -1.75 -2.90
CA LYS A 89 17.63 -0.54 -2.08
C LYS A 89 18.95 0.20 -1.84
N GLU A 90 19.98 -0.52 -1.40
CA GLU A 90 21.30 0.06 -1.10
C GLU A 90 21.98 0.60 -2.35
N ALA A 91 21.81 -0.07 -3.49
CA ALA A 91 22.34 0.40 -4.77
C ALA A 91 21.52 1.52 -5.43
N GLY A 92 20.47 2.02 -4.79
CA GLY A 92 19.65 3.11 -5.33
C GLY A 92 18.81 2.76 -6.56
N CYS A 93 18.50 1.47 -6.78
CA CYS A 93 17.70 0.99 -7.91
C CYS A 93 16.43 0.24 -7.48
N PRO A 94 15.55 0.85 -6.65
CA PRO A 94 14.37 0.19 -6.12
C PRO A 94 13.39 -0.30 -7.20
N ASP A 95 13.43 0.26 -8.41
CA ASP A 95 12.60 -0.19 -9.53
C ASP A 95 12.83 -1.66 -9.90
N ARG A 96 14.06 -2.17 -9.73
CA ARG A 96 14.38 -3.59 -9.98
C ARG A 96 13.65 -4.54 -9.04
N ILE A 97 13.16 -4.07 -7.90
CA ILE A 97 12.36 -4.89 -6.97
C ILE A 97 11.05 -5.30 -7.62
N THR A 98 10.45 -4.43 -8.45
CA THR A 98 9.23 -4.76 -9.19
C THR A 98 9.50 -5.92 -10.14
N THR A 99 10.55 -5.82 -10.98
CA THR A 99 10.90 -6.88 -11.93
C THR A 99 11.30 -8.20 -11.24
N LEU A 100 11.95 -8.13 -10.08
CA LEU A 100 12.28 -9.31 -9.28
C LEU A 100 11.01 -10.07 -8.87
N TYR A 101 10.03 -9.37 -8.30
CA TYR A 101 8.79 -10.01 -7.85
C TYR A 101 7.85 -10.39 -9.00
N GLU A 102 7.85 -9.68 -10.13
CA GLU A 102 7.15 -10.12 -11.35
C GLU A 102 7.65 -11.49 -11.81
N ARG A 103 8.98 -11.70 -11.83
CA ARG A 103 9.60 -12.99 -12.15
C ARG A 103 9.29 -14.04 -11.10
N ALA A 104 9.40 -13.69 -9.81
CA ALA A 104 9.11 -14.61 -8.72
C ALA A 104 7.65 -15.12 -8.77
N VAL A 105 6.68 -14.22 -9.02
CA VAL A 105 5.26 -14.57 -9.17
C VAL A 105 5.01 -15.40 -10.42
N ALA A 106 5.76 -15.19 -11.51
CA ALA A 106 5.64 -15.98 -12.73
C ALA A 106 6.07 -17.44 -12.52
N VAL A 107 7.05 -17.69 -11.65
CA VAL A 107 7.58 -19.03 -11.36
C VAL A 107 6.85 -19.70 -10.21
N SER A 108 6.61 -18.97 -9.12
CA SER A 108 5.99 -19.47 -7.90
C SER A 108 5.01 -18.43 -7.35
N PRO A 109 3.77 -18.41 -7.88
CA PRO A 109 2.75 -17.52 -7.37
C PRO A 109 2.36 -17.95 -5.95
N SER A 110 2.48 -17.01 -5.01
CA SER A 110 2.09 -17.17 -3.62
C SER A 110 1.48 -15.86 -3.12
N GLU A 111 0.67 -15.92 -2.06
CA GLU A 111 0.09 -14.73 -1.43
C GLU A 111 1.18 -13.71 -1.03
N GLN A 112 2.28 -14.22 -0.48
CA GLN A 112 3.44 -13.42 -0.06
C GLN A 112 4.14 -12.75 -1.25
N ASN A 113 4.44 -13.48 -2.31
CA ASN A 113 5.09 -12.91 -3.51
C ASN A 113 4.19 -11.87 -4.20
N LEU A 114 2.89 -12.16 -4.31
CA LEU A 114 1.92 -11.21 -4.87
C LEU A 114 1.76 -9.97 -3.99
N THR A 115 1.79 -10.12 -2.66
CA THR A 115 1.75 -8.99 -1.73
C THR A 115 2.99 -8.11 -1.86
N HIS A 116 4.18 -8.71 -1.97
CA HIS A 116 5.41 -7.95 -2.20
C HIS A 116 5.42 -7.27 -3.57
N LEU A 117 4.90 -7.93 -4.62
CA LEU A 117 4.73 -7.32 -5.94
C LEU A 117 3.78 -6.12 -5.89
N PHE A 118 2.64 -6.24 -5.21
CA PHE A 118 1.72 -5.14 -4.98
C PHE A 118 2.44 -3.96 -4.31
N MET A 119 3.19 -4.21 -3.23
CA MET A 119 3.94 -3.16 -2.52
C MET A 119 5.08 -2.54 -3.36
N ALA A 120 5.67 -3.30 -4.29
CA ALA A 120 6.61 -2.76 -5.26
C ALA A 120 5.91 -1.78 -6.22
N HIS A 121 4.76 -2.16 -6.77
CA HIS A 121 3.96 -1.25 -7.61
C HIS A 121 3.41 -0.03 -6.85
N VAL A 122 3.11 -0.14 -5.55
CA VAL A 122 2.74 0.99 -4.68
C VAL A 122 3.86 2.02 -4.63
N ARG A 123 5.09 1.58 -4.34
CA ARG A 123 6.26 2.47 -4.30
C ARG A 123 6.54 3.15 -5.63
N ASN A 124 6.31 2.43 -6.72
CA ASN A 124 6.54 2.93 -8.08
C ASN A 124 5.34 3.69 -8.68
N ARG A 125 4.27 3.92 -7.89
CA ARG A 125 3.03 4.60 -8.34
C ARG A 125 2.40 3.98 -9.60
N SER A 126 2.61 2.68 -9.80
CA SER A 126 2.07 1.94 -10.94
C SER A 126 0.64 1.48 -10.66
N PHE A 127 -0.30 2.41 -10.54
CA PHE A 127 -1.65 2.19 -10.01
C PHE A 127 -2.48 1.15 -10.78
N LYS A 128 -2.31 1.07 -12.11
CA LYS A 128 -2.96 0.04 -12.93
C LYS A 128 -2.49 -1.37 -12.56
N ASN A 129 -1.19 -1.56 -12.36
CA ASN A 129 -0.65 -2.87 -11.96
C ASN A 129 -0.98 -3.18 -10.49
N GLN A 130 -1.05 -2.17 -9.61
CA GLN A 130 -1.56 -2.36 -8.24
C GLN A 130 -2.97 -2.95 -8.26
N GLN A 131 -3.87 -2.38 -9.07
CA GLN A 131 -5.23 -2.91 -9.23
C GLN A 131 -5.22 -4.37 -9.73
N LEU A 132 -4.45 -4.68 -10.79
CA LEU A 132 -4.39 -6.03 -11.34
C LEU A 132 -3.91 -7.07 -10.31
N VAL A 133 -2.84 -6.76 -9.58
CA VAL A 133 -2.28 -7.66 -8.55
C VAL A 133 -3.23 -7.79 -7.36
N ALA A 134 -3.85 -6.70 -6.89
CA ALA A 134 -4.81 -6.73 -5.80
C ALA A 134 -6.07 -7.55 -6.16
N MET A 135 -6.59 -7.41 -7.38
CA MET A 135 -7.73 -8.21 -7.83
C MET A 135 -7.37 -9.68 -8.00
N ARG A 136 -6.14 -10.00 -8.41
CA ARG A 136 -5.62 -11.37 -8.42
C ARG A 136 -5.54 -11.95 -7.01
N LEU A 137 -4.96 -11.22 -6.06
CA LEU A 137 -4.91 -11.59 -4.64
C LEU A 137 -6.31 -11.85 -4.07
N PHE A 138 -7.26 -10.94 -4.34
CA PHE A 138 -8.63 -11.09 -3.88
C PHE A 138 -9.30 -12.35 -4.46
N LYS A 139 -9.10 -12.62 -5.76
CA LYS A 139 -9.66 -13.79 -6.43
C LYS A 139 -9.07 -15.11 -5.90
N GLU A 140 -7.77 -15.15 -5.65
CA GLU A 140 -7.07 -16.38 -5.26
C GLU A 140 -7.23 -16.71 -3.77
N PHE A 141 -7.22 -15.69 -2.89
CA PHE A 141 -7.20 -15.90 -1.43
C PHE A 141 -8.49 -15.48 -0.71
N SER A 142 -9.44 -14.85 -1.42
CA SER A 142 -10.75 -14.41 -0.89
C SER A 142 -10.69 -13.52 0.36
N ASN A 143 -9.53 -12.91 0.65
CA ASN A 143 -9.39 -11.96 1.75
C ASN A 143 -9.85 -10.57 1.32
N THR A 144 -10.88 -10.05 1.99
CA THR A 144 -11.52 -8.77 1.69
C THR A 144 -10.55 -7.58 1.66
N HIS A 145 -9.46 -7.60 2.44
CA HIS A 145 -8.49 -6.51 2.44
C HIS A 145 -7.90 -6.26 1.04
N TYR A 146 -7.74 -7.31 0.22
CA TYR A 146 -7.25 -7.19 -1.15
C TYR A 146 -8.26 -6.54 -2.11
N LEU A 147 -9.57 -6.69 -1.86
CA LEU A 147 -10.59 -5.94 -2.59
C LEU A 147 -10.40 -4.44 -2.37
N PHE A 148 -10.24 -4.02 -1.11
CA PHE A 148 -10.05 -2.61 -0.77
C PHE A 148 -8.74 -2.04 -1.30
N TRP A 149 -7.67 -2.84 -1.36
CA TRP A 149 -6.44 -2.45 -2.06
C TRP A 149 -6.69 -2.20 -3.55
N GLY A 150 -7.48 -3.07 -4.20
CA GLY A 150 -7.89 -2.89 -5.59
C GLY A 150 -8.72 -1.62 -5.80
N VAL A 151 -9.72 -1.39 -4.94
CA VAL A 151 -10.56 -0.18 -4.99
C VAL A 151 -9.73 1.09 -4.76
N MET A 152 -8.84 1.11 -3.77
CA MET A 152 -7.94 2.24 -3.55
C MET A 152 -7.04 2.49 -4.77
N SER A 153 -6.53 1.43 -5.40
CA SER A 153 -5.74 1.53 -6.64
C SER A 153 -6.53 2.16 -7.79
N ILE A 154 -7.85 1.87 -7.89
CA ILE A 154 -8.75 2.51 -8.86
C ILE A 154 -8.93 3.99 -8.55
N VAL A 155 -9.11 4.34 -7.28
CA VAL A 155 -9.20 5.75 -6.84
C VAL A 155 -7.93 6.52 -7.19
N MET A 156 -6.74 5.94 -6.95
CA MET A 156 -5.47 6.57 -7.33
C MET A 156 -5.33 6.76 -8.84
N GLN A 157 -5.78 5.79 -9.66
CA GLN A 157 -5.84 5.97 -11.12
C GLN A 157 -6.77 7.13 -11.52
N ALA A 158 -7.93 7.25 -10.87
CA ALA A 158 -8.89 8.30 -11.12
C ALA A 158 -8.34 9.69 -10.78
N GLN A 159 -7.53 9.80 -9.71
CA GLN A 159 -6.88 11.06 -9.34
C GLN A 159 -5.80 11.48 -10.35
N VAL A 160 -5.06 10.53 -10.93
CA VAL A 160 -4.06 10.83 -11.96
C VAL A 160 -4.72 11.19 -13.30
N ASN A 161 -5.85 10.56 -13.63
CA ASN A 161 -6.61 10.86 -14.85
C ASN A 161 -8.07 11.17 -14.50
N PRO A 162 -8.40 12.43 -14.18
CA PRO A 162 -9.74 12.84 -13.76
C PRO A 162 -10.84 12.53 -14.77
N GLU A 163 -10.54 12.66 -16.08
CA GLU A 163 -11.53 12.38 -17.14
C GLU A 163 -11.95 10.91 -17.13
N MET A 164 -10.98 10.00 -17.06
CA MET A 164 -11.25 8.56 -16.92
C MET A 164 -11.84 8.23 -15.54
N GLY A 165 -11.43 8.99 -14.52
CA GLY A 165 -11.93 8.97 -13.16
C GLY A 165 -13.44 9.08 -13.11
N GLU A 166 -13.97 10.20 -13.60
CA GLU A 166 -15.39 10.52 -13.63
C GLU A 166 -16.18 9.55 -14.51
N LYS A 167 -15.69 9.29 -15.73
CA LYS A 167 -16.43 8.51 -16.73
C LYS A 167 -16.51 7.01 -16.40
N MET A 168 -15.51 6.44 -15.72
CA MET A 168 -15.38 4.98 -15.62
C MET A 168 -14.87 4.47 -14.26
N LEU A 169 -13.81 5.05 -13.71
CA LEU A 169 -13.09 4.44 -12.58
C LEU A 169 -13.86 4.58 -11.26
N TYR A 170 -14.38 5.77 -10.93
CA TYR A 170 -15.20 5.94 -9.73
C TYR A 170 -16.52 5.13 -9.80
N PRO A 171 -17.27 5.10 -10.93
CA PRO A 171 -18.41 4.20 -11.08
C PRO A 171 -18.08 2.71 -10.88
N LEU A 172 -16.91 2.26 -11.34
CA LEU A 172 -16.44 0.88 -11.10
C LEU A 172 -16.18 0.64 -9.60
N ALA A 173 -15.42 1.52 -8.96
CA ALA A 173 -15.13 1.45 -7.53
C ALA A 173 -16.41 1.41 -6.68
N ALA A 174 -17.39 2.27 -7.00
CA ALA A 174 -18.66 2.35 -6.30
C ALA A 174 -19.46 1.04 -6.41
N ARG A 175 -19.50 0.42 -7.60
CA ARG A 175 -20.17 -0.89 -7.78
C ARG A 175 -19.50 -1.98 -6.96
N MET A 176 -18.17 -2.03 -6.95
CA MET A 176 -17.41 -3.02 -6.18
C MET A 176 -17.68 -2.91 -4.67
N LEU A 177 -17.68 -1.67 -4.15
CA LEU A 177 -17.99 -1.40 -2.75
C LEU A 177 -19.45 -1.71 -2.40
N ALA A 178 -20.40 -1.29 -3.23
CA ALA A 178 -21.82 -1.57 -3.01
C ALA A 178 -22.09 -3.08 -2.92
N THR A 179 -21.54 -3.88 -3.84
CA THR A 179 -21.67 -5.34 -3.81
C THR A 179 -21.04 -5.95 -2.56
N HIS A 180 -19.92 -5.40 -2.08
CA HIS A 180 -19.28 -5.89 -0.86
C HIS A 180 -20.13 -5.57 0.38
N VAL A 181 -20.54 -4.32 0.53
CA VAL A 181 -21.30 -3.82 1.68
C VAL A 181 -22.67 -4.50 1.78
N GLU A 182 -23.35 -4.73 0.65
CA GLU A 182 -24.62 -5.48 0.63
C GLU A 182 -24.48 -6.90 1.19
N LYS A 183 -23.35 -7.56 0.93
CA LYS A 183 -23.12 -8.95 1.35
C LYS A 183 -22.53 -9.09 2.75
N HIS A 184 -21.69 -8.15 3.17
CA HIS A 184 -20.84 -8.31 4.36
C HIS A 184 -20.91 -7.15 5.34
N GLY A 185 -21.59 -6.05 5.00
CA GLY A 185 -21.54 -4.80 5.75
C GLY A 185 -20.14 -4.17 5.74
N TYR A 186 -19.97 -3.12 6.54
CA TYR A 186 -18.66 -2.54 6.81
C TYR A 186 -18.02 -3.22 8.02
N LYS A 187 -16.70 -3.39 7.99
CA LYS A 187 -15.92 -4.00 9.08
C LYS A 187 -14.97 -3.03 9.78
N GLY A 188 -14.79 -1.82 9.24
CA GLY A 188 -13.88 -0.84 9.84
C GLY A 188 -13.93 0.53 9.19
N ALA A 189 -13.28 1.50 9.86
CA ALA A 189 -13.21 2.90 9.45
C ALA A 189 -12.75 3.07 8.00
N ALA A 190 -11.67 2.37 7.63
CA ALA A 190 -11.02 2.52 6.34
C ALA A 190 -11.96 2.18 5.17
N GLU A 191 -12.89 1.25 5.36
CA GLU A 191 -13.85 0.83 4.34
C GLU A 191 -14.92 1.90 4.12
N VAL A 192 -15.45 2.45 5.21
CA VAL A 192 -16.42 3.57 5.19
C VAL A 192 -15.78 4.79 4.55
N GLU A 193 -14.56 5.10 4.94
CA GLU A 193 -13.78 6.22 4.45
C GLU A 193 -13.47 6.14 2.97
N LEU A 194 -13.04 4.97 2.50
CA LEU A 194 -12.81 4.74 1.07
C LEU A 194 -14.11 4.84 0.27
N HIS A 195 -15.24 4.38 0.81
CA HIS A 195 -16.52 4.54 0.12
C HIS A 195 -16.99 6.00 0.05
N ALA A 196 -16.83 6.76 1.13
CA ALA A 196 -17.08 8.20 1.10
C ALA A 196 -16.20 8.89 0.04
N MET A 197 -14.91 8.56 -0.01
CA MET A 197 -13.97 9.10 -1.00
C MET A 197 -14.38 8.78 -2.44
N VAL A 198 -14.92 7.58 -2.70
CA VAL A 198 -15.45 7.20 -4.01
C VAL A 198 -16.69 8.03 -4.37
N TYR A 199 -17.62 8.25 -3.44
CA TYR A 199 -18.77 9.13 -3.67
C TYR A 199 -18.35 10.58 -3.93
N GLU A 200 -17.38 11.10 -3.18
CA GLU A 200 -16.79 12.43 -3.41
C GLU A 200 -16.21 12.54 -4.83
N GLY A 201 -15.48 11.52 -5.30
CA GLY A 201 -14.94 11.45 -6.65
C GLY A 201 -16.01 11.40 -7.75
N MET A 202 -17.22 10.93 -7.44
CA MET A 202 -18.38 10.96 -8.34
C MET A 202 -19.21 12.26 -8.24
N GLY A 203 -18.81 13.22 -7.40
CA GLY A 203 -19.63 14.40 -7.09
C GLY A 203 -20.89 14.10 -6.27
N LYS A 204 -21.02 12.90 -5.72
CA LYS A 204 -22.14 12.43 -4.88
C LYS A 204 -21.96 12.84 -3.42
N TYR A 205 -21.76 14.14 -3.20
CA TYR A 205 -21.39 14.67 -1.87
C TYR A 205 -22.50 14.48 -0.83
N ALA A 206 -23.77 14.46 -1.25
CA ALA A 206 -24.89 14.22 -0.33
C ALA A 206 -24.91 12.76 0.17
N GLU A 207 -24.56 11.80 -0.68
CA GLU A 207 -24.45 10.39 -0.34
C GLU A 207 -23.23 10.12 0.55
N ALA A 208 -22.09 10.77 0.26
CA ALA A 208 -20.92 10.74 1.12
C ALA A 208 -21.24 11.27 2.53
N GLU A 209 -21.97 12.39 2.63
CA GLU A 209 -22.36 12.94 3.94
C GLU A 209 -23.31 12.01 4.69
N LYS A 210 -24.31 11.46 3.98
CA LYS A 210 -25.26 10.52 4.58
C LYS A 210 -24.53 9.29 5.12
N LEU A 211 -23.54 8.78 4.39
CA LEU A 211 -22.74 7.63 4.82
C LEU A 211 -21.95 7.95 6.09
N LEU A 212 -21.21 9.06 6.10
CA LEU A 212 -20.41 9.49 7.26
C LEU A 212 -21.27 9.92 8.47
N GLY A 213 -22.54 10.22 8.22
CA GLY A 213 -23.52 10.61 9.23
C GLY A 213 -24.40 9.49 9.76
N ALA A 214 -24.22 8.25 9.29
CA ALA A 214 -25.03 7.12 9.71
C ALA A 214 -24.65 6.68 11.14
N ASP A 215 -25.64 6.66 12.04
CA ASP A 215 -25.42 6.41 13.47
C ASP A 215 -24.81 5.02 13.73
N ASP A 216 -25.21 4.01 12.95
CA ASP A 216 -24.70 2.65 12.99
C ASP A 216 -23.22 2.53 12.57
N LEU A 217 -22.70 3.50 11.80
CA LEU A 217 -21.30 3.55 11.38
C LEU A 217 -20.43 4.43 12.28
N ARG A 218 -21.02 5.19 13.21
CA ARG A 218 -20.28 6.11 14.10
C ARG A 218 -19.19 5.41 14.90
N ALA A 219 -19.47 4.18 15.33
CA ALA A 219 -18.54 3.35 16.10
C ALA A 219 -17.26 3.00 15.32
N PHE A 220 -17.34 2.92 13.98
CA PHE A 220 -16.19 2.67 13.14
C PHE A 220 -15.32 3.89 12.90
N LEU A 221 -15.86 5.11 13.02
CA LEU A 221 -15.14 6.34 12.67
C LEU A 221 -14.39 6.88 13.91
N PRO A 222 -13.08 6.66 14.04
CA PRO A 222 -12.34 7.07 15.26
C PRO A 222 -12.11 8.58 15.32
N ALA A 223 -12.41 9.31 14.22
CA ALA A 223 -12.23 10.74 14.16
C ALA A 223 -12.99 11.43 15.31
N PRO A 224 -12.34 12.40 15.98
CA PRO A 224 -13.02 13.23 16.97
C PRO A 224 -14.32 13.81 16.38
N PRO A 225 -15.38 13.95 17.19
CA PRO A 225 -16.67 14.46 16.71
C PRO A 225 -16.55 15.76 15.91
N SER A 226 -15.66 16.67 16.32
CA SER A 226 -15.41 17.94 15.64
C SER A 226 -14.96 17.78 14.18
N PHE A 227 -13.94 16.97 13.92
CA PHE A 227 -13.43 16.73 12.55
C PHE A 227 -14.48 16.05 11.66
N LEU A 228 -15.24 15.10 12.22
CA LEU A 228 -16.31 14.44 11.47
C LEU A 228 -17.44 15.42 11.12
N ILE A 229 -17.82 16.30 12.05
CA ILE A 229 -18.80 17.36 11.82
C ILE A 229 -18.32 18.31 10.72
N GLU A 230 -17.08 18.81 10.82
CA GLU A 230 -16.49 19.70 9.81
C GLU A 230 -16.51 19.07 8.41
N ARG A 231 -16.06 17.82 8.30
CA ARG A 231 -16.06 17.10 7.02
C ARG A 231 -17.47 16.94 6.46
N ARG A 232 -18.45 16.57 7.30
CA ARG A 232 -19.84 16.45 6.88
C ARG A 232 -20.43 17.79 6.44
N LEU A 233 -20.15 18.89 7.14
CA LEU A 233 -20.59 20.22 6.74
C LEU A 233 -19.98 20.65 5.39
N THR A 234 -18.71 20.32 5.16
CA THR A 234 -18.03 20.56 3.88
C THR A 234 -18.72 19.79 2.73
N LEU A 235 -19.09 18.53 2.95
CA LEU A 235 -19.85 17.73 1.97
C LEU A 235 -21.26 18.32 1.71
N LEU A 236 -21.94 18.84 2.73
CA LEU A 236 -23.21 19.55 2.55
C LEU A 236 -23.05 20.86 1.76
N MET A 237 -21.96 21.59 1.96
CA MET A 237 -21.63 22.78 1.17
C MET A 237 -21.42 22.44 -0.30
N LEU A 238 -20.66 21.38 -0.58
CA LEU A 238 -20.39 20.90 -1.94
C LEU A 238 -21.65 20.38 -2.63
N SER A 239 -22.56 19.74 -1.89
CA SER A 239 -23.90 19.36 -2.38
C SER A 239 -24.91 20.51 -2.45
N LYS A 240 -24.48 21.75 -2.21
CA LYS A 240 -25.31 22.97 -2.26
C LYS A 240 -26.49 22.99 -1.27
N LYS A 241 -26.42 22.21 -0.18
CA LYS A 241 -27.45 22.17 0.88
C LYS A 241 -27.23 23.25 1.94
N TYR A 242 -27.15 24.51 1.51
CA TYR A 242 -26.72 25.63 2.36
C TYR A 242 -27.60 25.86 3.60
N GLN A 243 -28.92 25.69 3.48
CA GLN A 243 -29.84 25.83 4.62
C GLN A 243 -29.56 24.80 5.71
N THR A 244 -29.27 23.55 5.33
CA THR A 244 -28.91 22.49 6.27
C THR A 244 -27.56 22.77 6.93
N VAL A 245 -26.59 23.33 6.18
CA VAL A 245 -25.29 23.75 6.75
C VAL A 245 -25.50 24.85 7.80
N MET A 246 -26.32 25.86 7.50
CA MET A 246 -26.63 26.94 8.45
C MET A 246 -27.24 26.40 9.74
N SER A 247 -28.29 25.57 9.65
CA SER A 247 -28.95 24.98 10.82
C SER A 247 -27.96 24.17 11.67
N ARG A 248 -27.19 23.28 11.04
CA ARG A 248 -26.24 22.42 11.75
C ARG A 248 -25.03 23.18 12.31
N ALA A 249 -24.56 24.22 11.62
CA ALA A 249 -23.48 25.07 12.12
C ALA A 249 -23.94 25.88 13.34
N VAL A 250 -25.16 26.41 13.33
CA VAL A 250 -25.75 27.12 14.49
C VAL A 250 -25.98 26.17 15.67
N GLU A 251 -26.45 24.95 15.42
CA GLU A 251 -26.54 23.92 16.47
C GLU A 251 -25.17 23.53 17.02
N GLY A 252 -24.18 23.36 16.15
CA GLY A 252 -22.80 23.06 16.54
C GLY A 252 -22.15 24.18 17.37
N LEU A 253 -22.43 25.44 17.07
CA LEU A 253 -21.96 26.59 17.87
C LEU A 253 -22.56 26.65 19.28
N LYS A 254 -23.72 26.01 19.50
CA LYS A 254 -24.32 25.88 20.85
C LYS A 254 -23.64 24.79 21.68
N LEU A 255 -22.83 23.93 21.05
CA LEU A 255 -22.09 22.85 21.70
C LEU A 255 -20.62 23.27 21.80
N GLU A 256 -20.04 23.27 23.00
CA GLU A 256 -18.66 23.74 23.27
C GLU A 256 -17.53 22.91 22.63
N TYR A 257 -17.86 21.99 21.71
CA TYR A 257 -16.98 20.90 21.26
C TYR A 257 -16.45 21.03 19.83
N VAL A 258 -16.78 22.08 19.08
CA VAL A 258 -16.32 22.28 17.70
C VAL A 258 -15.48 23.55 17.62
N GLU A 259 -14.35 23.51 16.93
CA GLU A 259 -13.54 24.71 16.68
C GLU A 259 -14.41 25.78 16.01
N LEU A 260 -14.76 26.82 16.78
CA LEU A 260 -15.69 27.87 16.37
C LEU A 260 -15.30 28.52 15.04
N PHE A 261 -14.00 28.60 14.76
CA PHE A 261 -13.46 29.27 13.58
C PHE A 261 -13.96 28.70 12.25
N VAL A 262 -13.98 27.37 12.10
CA VAL A 262 -14.42 26.72 10.85
C VAL A 262 -15.92 26.94 10.63
N LEU A 263 -16.72 26.85 11.70
CA LEU A 263 -18.16 27.12 11.63
C LEU A 263 -18.43 28.58 11.22
N TYR A 264 -17.68 29.55 11.77
CA TYR A 264 -17.78 30.95 11.36
C TYR A 264 -17.39 31.18 9.90
N GLN A 265 -16.34 30.53 9.40
CA GLN A 265 -15.96 30.62 7.98
C GLN A 265 -17.07 30.11 7.06
N LEU A 266 -17.69 28.96 7.40
CA LEU A 266 -18.80 28.40 6.63
C LEU A 266 -20.01 29.34 6.62
N LEU A 267 -20.39 29.90 7.78
CA LEU A 267 -21.47 30.86 7.89
C LEU A 267 -21.20 32.15 7.07
N LEU A 268 -19.96 32.65 7.08
CA LEU A 268 -19.53 33.79 6.26
C LEU A 268 -19.65 33.52 4.75
N VAL A 269 -19.24 32.32 4.31
CA VAL A 269 -19.36 31.92 2.89
C VAL A 269 -20.83 31.84 2.47
N ILE A 270 -21.69 31.29 3.33
CA ILE A 270 -23.12 31.17 3.01
C ILE A 270 -23.80 32.55 3.01
N THR A 271 -23.59 33.37 4.03
CA THR A 271 -24.21 34.71 4.13
C THR A 271 -23.86 35.60 2.93
N LYS A 272 -22.60 35.60 2.47
CA LYS A 272 -22.20 36.31 1.24
C LYS A 272 -22.89 35.81 -0.04
N LYS A 273 -23.39 34.58 -0.04
CA LYS A 273 -24.06 33.96 -1.19
C LYS A 273 -25.57 34.25 -1.23
N TYR A 274 -26.13 34.70 -0.10
CA TYR A 274 -27.55 35.01 0.10
C TYR A 274 -27.83 36.49 0.37
N SER A 275 -26.80 37.35 0.40
CA SER A 275 -26.87 38.82 0.40
C SER A 275 -26.77 39.37 -1.02
#